data_AF-A0A6V7H7Z8-F1
#
_entry.id   AF-A0A6V7H7Z8-F1
#
_cell.length_a   1.000
_cell.length_b   1.000
_cell.length_c   1.000
_cell.angle_alpha   90.00
_cell.angle_beta   90.00
_cell.angle_gamma   90.00
#
_symmetry.space_group_name_H-M   'P 1'
#
loop_
_entity.id
_entity.type
_entity.pdbx_description
1 polymer ?
#
loop_
_entity_poly.entity_id
_entity_poly.type
_entity_poly.pdbx_seq_one_letter_code
_entity_poly.pdbx_strand_id
1 'polypeptide(L)'
;SPKCDRKDLLHCLAWKQNVDPETESSFRNDARVEHMCRIWKHESTRDDDLSLTVQGLMDSLIGPSHWGKEYKTCSGKYQSPIDIEEKDVTTMTFPELQFSGVEGSHKAYMTNNGHTVMIQSFDANVPSISGGPINSTYVFQQLHFHWGQNDNLGSEDLINNHSFSMELHVVFWKKEHGSYDEAIKRDDGLTVLGYLYQATDEPNPIFESIVQQIPDIIAVDSNITISDNNVLKKLVAPDIASAQNYFTYRGSLTTPPCLEIVQWIDFVKPQHISHEQ
;
A
#
# COMPACT_ATOMS: atom_id res chain seq x y z
N SER A 1 -17.64 -22.88 -30.36
CA SER A 1 -16.89 -22.50 -29.14
C SER A 1 -15.95 -21.38 -29.48
N PRO A 2 -16.01 -20.21 -28.82
CA PRO A 2 -15.01 -19.19 -29.08
C PRO A 2 -13.68 -19.73 -28.55
N LYS A 3 -12.71 -19.88 -29.45
CA LYS A 3 -11.32 -20.21 -29.10
C LYS A 3 -10.78 -18.98 -28.40
N CYS A 4 -10.57 -19.06 -27.10
CA CYS A 4 -9.72 -18.11 -26.39
C CYS A 4 -8.29 -18.39 -26.89
N ASP A 5 -7.73 -17.48 -27.70
CA ASP A 5 -6.41 -17.64 -28.27
C ASP A 5 -5.37 -17.47 -27.15
N ARG A 6 -4.27 -18.21 -27.20
CA ARG A 6 -3.23 -18.21 -26.15
C ARG A 6 -2.61 -16.82 -25.96
N LYS A 7 -2.71 -15.97 -26.98
CA LYS A 7 -2.37 -14.54 -26.96
C LYS A 7 -3.34 -13.69 -26.12
N ASP A 8 -4.63 -13.98 -26.15
CA ASP A 8 -5.64 -13.22 -25.40
C ASP A 8 -5.49 -13.41 -23.88
N LEU A 9 -4.96 -14.57 -23.45
CA LEU A 9 -4.71 -14.93 -22.06
C LEU A 9 -3.40 -14.35 -21.49
N LEU A 10 -2.33 -14.29 -22.29
CA LEU A 10 -1.13 -13.54 -21.92
C LEU A 10 -1.42 -12.03 -21.86
N HIS A 11 -2.27 -11.53 -22.76
CA HIS A 11 -2.84 -10.19 -22.62
C HIS A 11 -3.67 -10.06 -21.33
N CYS A 12 -4.46 -11.05 -20.92
CA CYS A 12 -5.23 -10.98 -19.67
C CYS A 12 -4.33 -10.95 -18.41
N LEU A 13 -3.18 -11.62 -18.46
CA LEU A 13 -2.17 -11.62 -17.39
C LEU A 13 -1.29 -10.36 -17.41
N ALA A 14 -0.95 -9.83 -18.59
CA ALA A 14 -0.18 -8.59 -18.75
C ALA A 14 -1.03 -7.32 -18.52
N TRP A 15 -2.33 -7.37 -18.86
CA TRP A 15 -3.26 -6.24 -18.72
C TRP A 15 -3.65 -5.98 -17.27
N LYS A 16 -3.54 -6.97 -16.38
CA LYS A 16 -3.76 -6.78 -14.94
C LYS A 16 -2.56 -6.19 -14.17
N GLN A 17 -1.35 -6.15 -14.74
CA GLN A 17 -0.14 -5.83 -13.96
C GLN A 17 0.92 -4.96 -14.64
N ASN A 18 0.66 -4.31 -15.79
CA ASN A 18 1.64 -3.39 -16.41
C ASN A 18 3.06 -3.99 -16.52
N VAL A 19 3.15 -5.29 -16.84
CA VAL A 19 4.43 -5.99 -16.94
C VAL A 19 5.05 -5.73 -18.32
N ASP A 20 6.36 -5.45 -18.37
CA ASP A 20 7.11 -5.17 -19.60
C ASP A 20 6.97 -6.34 -20.62
N PRO A 21 6.88 -6.08 -21.93
CA PRO A 21 6.90 -7.12 -22.97
C PRO A 21 8.05 -8.14 -22.90
N GLU A 22 9.20 -7.82 -22.29
CA GLU A 22 10.28 -8.82 -22.09
C GLU A 22 9.88 -9.94 -21.13
N THR A 23 9.14 -9.63 -20.07
CA THR A 23 8.59 -10.56 -19.07
C THR A 23 7.60 -11.54 -19.69
N GLU A 24 6.80 -11.09 -20.66
CA GLU A 24 5.83 -11.89 -21.43
C GLU A 24 6.48 -13.07 -22.18
N SER A 25 7.76 -12.93 -22.55
CA SER A 25 8.51 -13.98 -23.24
C SER A 25 8.91 -15.14 -22.32
N SER A 26 9.11 -14.88 -21.03
CA SER A 26 9.57 -15.86 -20.05
C SER A 26 8.47 -16.86 -19.64
N PHE A 27 7.21 -16.41 -19.65
CA PHE A 27 6.04 -17.22 -19.30
C PHE A 27 5.56 -18.17 -20.40
N ARG A 28 6.00 -17.98 -21.65
CA ARG A 28 5.50 -18.74 -22.80
C ARG A 28 5.73 -20.26 -22.72
N ASN A 29 6.71 -20.70 -21.92
CA ASN A 29 7.11 -22.10 -21.81
C ASN A 29 7.08 -22.63 -20.36
N ASP A 30 6.48 -21.91 -19.40
CA ASP A 30 6.39 -22.40 -18.02
C ASP A 30 5.25 -23.41 -17.89
N ALA A 31 5.59 -24.65 -17.54
CA ALA A 31 4.63 -25.75 -17.34
C ALA A 31 3.58 -25.44 -16.26
N ARG A 32 3.86 -24.50 -15.34
CA ARG A 32 2.93 -24.05 -14.29
C ARG A 32 1.84 -23.13 -14.86
N VAL A 33 2.18 -22.29 -15.83
CA VAL A 33 1.21 -21.47 -16.59
C VAL A 33 0.30 -22.35 -17.45
N GLU A 34 0.85 -23.44 -18.02
CA GLU A 34 0.03 -24.46 -18.71
C GLU A 34 -0.89 -25.23 -17.75
N HIS A 35 -0.45 -25.49 -16.52
CA HIS A 35 -1.27 -26.13 -15.50
C HIS A 35 -2.43 -25.26 -15.05
N MET A 36 -2.20 -23.95 -14.82
CA MET A 36 -3.24 -22.96 -14.56
C MET A 36 -4.30 -22.94 -15.66
N CYS A 37 -3.86 -22.96 -16.93
CA CYS A 37 -4.77 -23.03 -18.09
C CYS A 37 -5.66 -24.27 -18.08
N ARG A 38 -5.20 -25.40 -17.53
CA ARG A 38 -5.99 -26.64 -17.45
C ARG A 38 -7.00 -26.60 -16.32
N ILE A 39 -6.61 -26.07 -15.15
CA ILE A 39 -7.52 -25.90 -13.99
C ILE A 39 -8.66 -24.95 -14.36
N TRP A 40 -8.35 -23.78 -14.91
CA TRP A 40 -9.35 -22.79 -15.32
C TRP A 40 -10.32 -23.31 -16.39
N LYS A 41 -9.85 -24.19 -17.30
CA LYS A 41 -10.69 -24.80 -18.33
C LYS A 41 -11.60 -25.94 -17.83
N HIS A 42 -11.27 -26.59 -16.71
CA HIS A 42 -11.98 -27.80 -16.29
C HIS A 42 -13.05 -27.58 -15.22
N GLU A 43 -13.03 -26.45 -14.49
CA GLU A 43 -13.85 -26.29 -13.27
C GLU A 43 -14.65 -24.98 -13.21
N SER A 44 -15.18 -24.47 -14.33
CA SER A 44 -15.95 -23.20 -14.38
C SER A 44 -17.34 -23.25 -13.71
N THR A 45 -17.52 -23.91 -12.56
CA THR A 45 -18.80 -23.98 -11.84
C THR A 45 -18.73 -23.73 -10.33
N ARG A 46 -17.61 -23.27 -9.76
CA ARG A 46 -17.52 -22.81 -8.35
C ARG A 46 -16.56 -21.64 -8.21
N ASP A 47 -17.09 -20.42 -8.25
CA ASP A 47 -16.30 -19.21 -8.54
C ASP A 47 -15.37 -18.70 -7.40
N ASP A 48 -15.55 -19.08 -6.14
CA ASP A 48 -14.74 -18.50 -5.04
C ASP A 48 -13.43 -19.26 -4.76
N ASP A 49 -13.45 -20.59 -4.75
CA ASP A 49 -12.30 -21.46 -4.40
C ASP A 49 -11.19 -21.45 -5.50
N LEU A 50 -11.61 -21.22 -6.75
CA LEU A 50 -10.72 -21.09 -7.90
C LEU A 50 -9.92 -19.78 -7.89
N SER A 51 -10.51 -18.69 -7.39
CA SER A 51 -9.82 -17.39 -7.31
C SER A 51 -8.63 -17.44 -6.35
N LEU A 52 -8.81 -18.07 -5.19
CA LEU A 52 -7.78 -18.27 -4.16
C LEU A 52 -6.65 -19.19 -4.66
N THR A 53 -7.00 -20.26 -5.40
CA THR A 53 -6.01 -21.18 -5.97
C THR A 53 -5.16 -20.50 -7.05
N VAL A 54 -5.77 -19.67 -7.90
CA VAL A 54 -5.07 -18.91 -8.94
C VAL A 54 -4.18 -17.81 -8.34
N GLN A 55 -4.64 -17.10 -7.30
CA GLN A 55 -3.84 -16.11 -6.59
C GLN A 55 -2.63 -16.77 -5.91
N GLY A 56 -2.83 -17.87 -5.18
CA GLY A 56 -1.73 -18.60 -4.55
C GLY A 56 -0.71 -19.16 -5.56
N LEU A 57 -1.16 -19.56 -6.75
CA LEU A 57 -0.28 -19.94 -7.86
C LEU A 57 0.49 -18.73 -8.43
N MET A 58 -0.15 -17.58 -8.60
CA MET A 58 0.50 -16.34 -9.01
C MET A 58 1.56 -15.88 -8.01
N ASP A 59 1.25 -15.90 -6.71
CA ASP A 59 2.20 -15.57 -5.64
C ASP A 59 3.41 -16.52 -5.65
N SER A 60 3.19 -17.80 -5.99
CA SER A 60 4.27 -18.79 -6.12
C SER A 60 5.17 -18.58 -7.34
N LEU A 61 4.73 -17.81 -8.35
CA LEU A 61 5.45 -17.57 -9.60
C LEU A 61 6.13 -16.21 -9.66
N ILE A 62 5.44 -15.18 -9.17
CA ILE A 62 5.83 -13.76 -9.28
C ILE A 62 5.62 -12.97 -7.97
N GLY A 63 5.24 -13.63 -6.89
CA GLY A 63 5.02 -12.99 -5.59
C GLY A 63 6.31 -12.50 -4.91
N PRO A 64 6.20 -11.94 -3.69
CA PRO A 64 7.29 -11.24 -3.01
C PRO A 64 8.63 -11.97 -2.95
N SER A 65 8.62 -13.29 -2.73
CA SER A 65 9.83 -14.13 -2.71
C SER A 65 10.60 -14.19 -4.03
N HIS A 66 10.00 -13.73 -5.13
CA HIS A 66 10.54 -13.74 -6.47
C HIS A 66 10.91 -12.36 -7.02
N TRP A 67 10.47 -11.26 -6.40
CA TRP A 67 10.68 -9.90 -6.91
C TRP A 67 12.16 -9.57 -7.15
N GLY A 68 13.06 -10.05 -6.27
CA GLY A 68 14.52 -9.90 -6.42
C GLY A 68 15.13 -10.44 -7.72
N LYS A 69 14.40 -11.29 -8.46
CA LYS A 69 14.86 -11.78 -9.76
C LYS A 69 14.86 -10.68 -10.81
N GLU A 70 13.81 -9.87 -10.84
CA GLU A 70 13.59 -8.78 -11.79
C GLU A 70 14.06 -7.44 -11.21
N TYR A 71 13.61 -7.13 -9.99
CA TYR A 71 13.94 -5.91 -9.27
C TYR A 71 15.03 -6.20 -8.24
N LYS A 72 16.30 -6.05 -8.63
CA LYS A 72 17.46 -6.37 -7.76
C LYS A 72 17.43 -5.64 -6.42
N THR A 73 16.84 -4.45 -6.37
CA THR A 73 16.63 -3.64 -5.18
C THR A 73 15.72 -4.31 -4.15
N CYS A 74 14.80 -5.20 -4.55
CA CYS A 74 13.98 -6.01 -3.64
C CYS A 74 14.76 -7.10 -2.89
N SER A 75 16.07 -7.25 -3.15
CA SER A 75 16.99 -8.08 -2.35
C SER A 75 18.00 -7.22 -1.59
N GLY A 76 17.64 -5.97 -1.34
CA GLY A 76 18.41 -5.03 -0.55
C GLY A 76 18.52 -5.43 0.92
N LYS A 77 19.28 -4.64 1.70
CA LYS A 77 19.58 -4.93 3.12
C LYS A 77 18.68 -4.18 4.09
N TYR A 78 18.04 -3.12 3.63
CA TYR A 78 17.22 -2.18 4.38
C TYR A 78 15.80 -2.18 3.79
N GLN A 79 15.25 -3.38 3.63
CA GLN A 79 13.89 -3.58 3.12
C GLN A 79 12.86 -3.36 4.23
N SER A 80 11.69 -2.88 3.82
CA SER A 80 10.47 -2.84 4.60
C SER A 80 9.48 -3.89 4.06
N PRO A 81 8.50 -4.34 4.87
CA PRO A 81 8.26 -4.00 6.28
C PRO A 81 9.24 -4.69 7.25
N ILE A 82 9.13 -4.38 8.55
CA ILE A 82 9.89 -4.99 9.64
C ILE A 82 9.01 -5.39 10.83
N ASP A 83 9.58 -6.21 11.71
CA ASP A 83 9.05 -6.39 13.07
C ASP A 83 9.78 -5.45 14.03
N ILE A 84 9.03 -4.52 14.63
CA ILE A 84 9.55 -3.57 15.60
C ILE A 84 9.52 -4.22 16.98
N GLU A 85 10.68 -4.73 17.38
CA GLU A 85 10.93 -5.30 18.69
C GLU A 85 11.27 -4.19 19.69
N GLU A 86 10.31 -3.81 20.54
CA GLU A 86 10.42 -2.63 21.42
C GLU A 86 11.65 -2.69 22.36
N LYS A 87 12.07 -3.90 22.71
CA LYS A 87 13.28 -4.16 23.53
C LYS A 87 14.58 -3.69 22.85
N ASP A 88 14.59 -3.62 21.52
CA ASP A 88 15.75 -3.26 20.70
C ASP A 88 15.68 -1.80 20.21
N VAL A 89 14.58 -1.09 20.49
CA VAL A 89 14.39 0.31 20.11
C VAL A 89 15.27 1.23 20.96
N THR A 90 15.96 2.15 20.29
CA THR A 90 16.70 3.23 20.95
C THR A 90 15.85 4.48 21.05
N THR A 91 15.63 4.98 22.26
CA THR A 91 14.92 6.25 22.47
C THR A 91 15.75 7.42 21.94
N MET A 92 15.13 8.22 21.06
CA MET A 92 15.71 9.45 20.51
C MET A 92 14.75 10.62 20.72
N THR A 93 15.29 11.83 20.69
CA THR A 93 14.49 13.06 20.74
C THR A 93 14.66 13.82 19.43
N PHE A 94 13.54 14.14 18.81
CA PHE A 94 13.46 14.91 17.57
C PHE A 94 12.69 16.21 17.80
N PRO A 95 12.80 17.21 16.91
CA PRO A 95 11.82 18.28 16.84
C PRO A 95 10.40 17.72 16.69
N GLU A 96 9.39 18.52 17.03
CA GLU A 96 7.99 18.15 16.85
C GLU A 96 7.71 17.80 15.38
N LEU A 97 7.00 16.69 15.14
CA LEU A 97 6.48 16.36 13.81
C LEU A 97 5.31 17.29 13.51
N GLN A 98 5.44 18.11 12.48
CA GLN A 98 4.47 19.15 12.12
C GLN A 98 3.72 18.78 10.86
N PHE A 99 2.41 18.98 10.90
CA PHE A 99 1.49 18.79 9.79
C PHE A 99 1.02 20.15 9.28
N SER A 100 1.19 20.39 7.98
CA SER A 100 0.83 21.66 7.32
C SER A 100 -0.20 21.42 6.24
N GLY A 101 -1.26 22.24 6.21
CA GLY A 101 -2.31 22.16 5.19
C GLY A 101 -3.30 21.01 5.35
N VAL A 102 -3.14 20.13 6.35
CA VAL A 102 -4.06 18.99 6.63
C VAL A 102 -5.49 19.45 6.92
N GLU A 103 -5.66 20.61 7.57
CA GLU A 103 -6.97 21.18 7.90
C GLU A 103 -7.78 21.68 6.70
N GLY A 104 -7.17 21.74 5.51
CA GLY A 104 -7.83 22.16 4.29
C GLY A 104 -8.85 21.15 3.78
N SER A 105 -9.83 21.64 3.03
CA SER A 105 -10.70 20.80 2.21
C SER A 105 -9.93 20.38 0.96
N HIS A 106 -9.65 19.09 0.84
CA HIS A 106 -8.91 18.50 -0.27
C HIS A 106 -9.80 17.51 -0.99
N LYS A 107 -10.09 17.78 -2.25
CA LYS A 107 -10.81 16.81 -3.05
C LYS A 107 -9.87 15.66 -3.43
N ALA A 108 -10.40 14.45 -3.41
CA ALA A 108 -9.62 13.24 -3.62
C ALA A 108 -10.40 12.18 -4.41
N TYR A 109 -9.67 11.33 -5.11
CA TYR A 109 -10.20 10.12 -5.73
C TYR A 109 -9.72 8.88 -4.99
N MET A 110 -10.59 7.89 -4.94
CA MET A 110 -10.30 6.54 -4.46
C MET A 110 -10.23 5.63 -5.67
N THR A 111 -9.21 4.77 -5.74
CA THR A 111 -8.97 3.86 -6.86
C THR A 111 -8.64 2.48 -6.35
N ASN A 112 -9.25 1.46 -6.95
CA ASN A 112 -8.79 0.08 -6.82
C ASN A 112 -7.75 -0.16 -7.91
N ASN A 113 -6.46 -0.19 -7.57
CA ASN A 113 -5.39 -0.40 -8.55
C ASN A 113 -5.07 -1.89 -8.77
N GLY A 114 -5.93 -2.79 -8.30
CA GLY A 114 -5.73 -4.24 -8.36
C GLY A 114 -4.87 -4.82 -7.23
N HIS A 115 -4.20 -3.97 -6.44
CA HIS A 115 -3.34 -4.36 -5.33
C HIS A 115 -3.80 -3.77 -3.99
N THR A 116 -4.37 -2.56 -4.01
CA THR A 116 -4.82 -1.83 -2.83
C THR A 116 -5.93 -0.84 -3.22
N VAL A 117 -6.62 -0.31 -2.20
CA VAL A 117 -7.40 0.91 -2.32
C VAL A 117 -6.44 2.09 -2.11
N MET A 118 -6.25 2.90 -3.14
CA MET A 118 -5.39 4.08 -3.09
C MET A 118 -6.24 5.35 -3.12
N ILE A 119 -5.89 6.34 -2.28
CA ILE A 119 -6.50 7.67 -2.27
C ILE A 119 -5.46 8.73 -2.62
N GLN A 120 -5.81 9.59 -3.57
CA GLN A 120 -4.95 10.67 -4.05
C GLN A 120 -5.74 11.96 -4.24
N SER A 121 -5.10 13.10 -4.00
CA SER A 121 -5.69 14.41 -4.26
C SER A 121 -5.44 14.87 -5.68
N PHE A 122 -6.33 15.73 -6.17
CA PHE A 122 -6.15 16.48 -7.42
C PHE A 122 -5.95 17.97 -7.21
N ASP A 123 -5.95 18.42 -5.95
CA ASP A 123 -5.73 19.81 -5.64
C ASP A 123 -4.24 20.16 -5.78
N ALA A 124 -3.95 21.38 -6.26
CA ALA A 124 -2.57 21.84 -6.39
C ALA A 124 -1.89 22.06 -5.02
N ASN A 125 -2.70 22.37 -4.01
CA ASN A 125 -2.25 22.50 -2.63
C ASN A 125 -2.68 21.26 -1.87
N VAL A 126 -1.71 20.44 -1.47
CA VAL A 126 -1.93 19.21 -0.68
C VAL A 126 -1.22 19.32 0.67
N PRO A 127 -1.56 18.45 1.64
CA PRO A 127 -0.86 18.41 2.91
C PRO A 127 0.65 18.20 2.79
N SER A 128 1.39 18.62 3.81
CA SER A 128 2.82 18.38 3.92
C SER A 128 3.23 18.16 5.38
N ILE A 129 4.38 17.51 5.57
CA ILE A 129 4.98 17.25 6.88
C ILE A 129 6.40 17.80 6.96
N SER A 130 6.85 18.12 8.18
CA SER A 130 8.23 18.53 8.48
C SER A 130 8.55 18.30 9.96
N GLY A 131 9.81 18.42 10.38
CA GLY A 131 10.22 18.15 11.77
C GLY A 131 10.32 16.65 12.05
N GLY A 132 10.25 16.21 13.30
CA GLY A 132 10.49 14.80 13.63
C GLY A 132 11.85 14.31 13.12
N PRO A 133 11.93 13.09 12.55
CA PRO A 133 13.19 12.53 12.04
C PRO A 133 13.58 13.04 10.65
N ILE A 134 12.76 13.89 10.02
CA ILE A 134 12.98 14.39 8.65
C ILE A 134 13.58 15.81 8.66
N ASN A 135 14.43 16.08 7.68
CA ASN A 135 15.23 17.31 7.61
C ASN A 135 14.71 18.37 6.62
N SER A 136 13.53 18.15 6.03
CA SER A 136 12.95 18.99 4.98
C SER A 136 11.42 18.95 5.08
N THR A 137 10.75 19.76 4.26
CA THR A 137 9.33 19.57 3.98
C THR A 137 9.14 18.41 3.01
N TYR A 138 8.19 17.53 3.33
CA TYR A 138 7.73 16.45 2.45
C TYR A 138 6.25 16.66 2.12
N VAL A 139 5.89 16.49 0.87
CA VAL A 139 4.57 16.83 0.31
C VAL A 139 3.79 15.56 0.03
N PHE A 140 2.51 15.55 0.38
CA PHE A 140 1.62 14.40 0.22
C PHE A 140 1.57 13.95 -1.24
N GLN A 141 1.72 12.65 -1.47
CA GLN A 141 1.58 12.02 -2.78
C GLN A 141 0.29 11.22 -2.87
N GLN A 142 0.10 10.29 -1.94
CA GLN A 142 -0.98 9.31 -1.92
C GLN A 142 -1.06 8.66 -0.55
N LEU A 143 -2.18 8.02 -0.26
CA LEU A 143 -2.26 7.02 0.79
C LEU A 143 -2.89 5.73 0.26
N HIS A 144 -2.56 4.61 0.89
CA HIS A 144 -3.08 3.30 0.52
C HIS A 144 -3.16 2.37 1.74
N PHE A 145 -3.95 1.31 1.61
CA PHE A 145 -4.24 0.40 2.70
C PHE A 145 -3.67 -1.00 2.43
N HIS A 146 -3.26 -1.67 3.49
CA HIS A 146 -2.92 -3.09 3.50
C HIS A 146 -3.83 -3.78 4.50
N TRP A 147 -4.41 -4.89 4.09
CA TRP A 147 -5.30 -5.70 4.91
C TRP A 147 -5.13 -7.17 4.52
N GLY A 148 -5.57 -8.07 5.39
CA GLY A 148 -5.53 -9.49 5.09
C GLY A 148 -6.89 -10.14 5.15
N GLN A 149 -6.90 -11.46 5.31
CA GLN A 149 -8.11 -12.27 5.22
C GLN A 149 -8.98 -12.16 6.47
N ASN A 150 -8.43 -11.68 7.59
CA ASN A 150 -9.12 -11.59 8.86
C ASN A 150 -8.56 -10.45 9.72
N ASP A 151 -9.27 -10.17 10.80
CA ASP A 151 -9.05 -9.04 11.69
C ASP A 151 -7.76 -9.11 12.54
N ASN A 152 -6.97 -10.17 12.43
CA ASN A 152 -5.73 -10.32 13.21
C ASN A 152 -4.46 -10.31 12.36
N LEU A 153 -4.60 -10.36 11.03
CA LEU A 153 -3.48 -10.49 10.10
C LEU A 153 -3.73 -9.62 8.87
N GLY A 154 -3.07 -8.47 8.79
CA GLY A 154 -3.28 -7.53 7.70
C GLY A 154 -2.33 -6.35 7.63
N SER A 155 -1.65 -5.98 8.72
CA SER A 155 -0.54 -5.02 8.66
C SER A 155 0.70 -5.63 7.99
N GLU A 156 1.48 -4.78 7.33
CA GLU A 156 2.80 -5.14 6.82
C GLU A 156 3.82 -5.12 7.95
N ASP A 157 3.88 -4.02 8.71
CA ASP A 157 4.73 -3.90 9.90
C ASP A 157 4.11 -4.63 11.12
N LEU A 158 4.99 -5.13 11.98
CA LEU A 158 4.63 -5.81 13.23
C LEU A 158 5.20 -5.04 14.43
N ILE A 159 4.57 -5.19 15.59
CA ILE A 159 5.14 -4.72 16.87
C ILE A 159 5.26 -5.92 17.81
N ASN A 160 6.48 -6.26 18.22
CA ASN A 160 6.77 -7.46 19.04
C ASN A 160 6.11 -8.73 18.45
N ASN A 161 6.25 -8.93 17.14
CA ASN A 161 5.69 -10.06 16.38
C ASN A 161 4.15 -10.11 16.40
N HIS A 162 3.48 -8.99 16.68
CA HIS A 162 2.03 -8.82 16.61
C HIS A 162 1.63 -8.09 15.32
N SER A 163 0.76 -8.71 14.52
CA SER A 163 0.12 -8.10 13.36
C SER A 163 -1.18 -7.41 13.78
N PHE A 164 -1.57 -6.40 13.01
CA PHE A 164 -2.83 -5.68 13.17
C PHE A 164 -3.78 -6.03 12.03
N SER A 165 -5.04 -5.60 12.14
CA SER A 165 -6.11 -5.91 11.18
C SER A 165 -5.87 -5.28 9.80
N MET A 166 -5.33 -4.06 9.82
CA MET A 166 -5.05 -3.27 8.63
C MET A 166 -3.92 -2.29 8.94
N GLU A 167 -3.23 -1.84 7.90
CA GLU A 167 -2.25 -0.75 7.97
C GLU A 167 -2.51 0.28 6.87
N LEU A 168 -2.43 1.55 7.22
CA LEU A 168 -2.52 2.67 6.30
C LEU A 168 -1.14 3.29 6.13
N HIS A 169 -0.69 3.37 4.89
CA HIS A 169 0.52 4.08 4.50
C HIS A 169 0.17 5.43 3.88
N VAL A 170 0.71 6.52 4.43
CA VAL A 170 0.58 7.87 3.87
C VAL A 170 1.95 8.29 3.32
N VAL A 171 2.05 8.40 1.99
CA VAL A 171 3.32 8.62 1.29
C VAL A 171 3.52 10.10 1.00
N PHE A 172 4.71 10.59 1.32
CA PHE A 172 5.16 11.94 1.03
C PHE A 172 6.49 11.93 0.29
N TRP A 173 6.71 12.91 -0.58
CA TRP A 173 7.98 13.10 -1.29
C TRP A 173 8.69 14.38 -0.87
N LYS A 174 10.03 14.37 -0.87
CA LYS A 174 10.84 15.50 -0.43
C LYS A 174 10.72 16.67 -1.40
N LYS A 175 10.16 17.79 -0.92
CA LYS A 175 9.84 18.97 -1.74
C LYS A 175 11.04 19.53 -2.51
N GLU A 176 12.23 19.49 -1.91
CA GLU A 176 13.47 20.04 -2.48
C GLU A 176 13.88 19.39 -3.80
N HIS A 177 13.45 18.15 -4.04
CA HIS A 177 13.72 17.44 -5.30
C HIS A 177 12.83 17.91 -6.47
N GLY A 178 11.85 18.78 -6.20
CA GLY A 178 11.03 19.46 -7.21
C GLY A 178 9.80 18.68 -7.68
N SER A 179 9.87 17.35 -7.74
CA SER A 179 8.72 16.48 -8.02
C SER A 179 8.87 15.10 -7.37
N TYR A 180 7.77 14.35 -7.29
CA TYR A 180 7.79 12.94 -6.89
C TYR A 180 8.76 12.11 -7.75
N ASP A 181 8.70 12.26 -9.08
CA ASP A 181 9.53 11.50 -10.02
C ASP A 181 11.03 11.76 -9.86
N GLU A 182 11.42 12.97 -9.45
CA GLU A 182 12.82 13.28 -9.13
C GLU A 182 13.19 12.83 -7.72
N ALA A 183 12.25 12.87 -6.78
CA ALA A 183 12.47 12.43 -5.41
C ALA A 183 12.75 10.93 -5.33
N ILE A 184 12.04 10.08 -6.09
CA ILE A 184 12.26 8.62 -6.07
C ILE A 184 13.64 8.18 -6.58
N LYS A 185 14.42 9.10 -7.15
CA LYS A 185 15.81 8.87 -7.61
C LYS A 185 16.84 9.19 -6.53
N ARG A 186 16.42 9.55 -5.32
CA ARG A 186 17.25 10.05 -4.20
C ARG A 186 17.06 9.16 -2.98
N ASP A 187 18.10 9.02 -2.16
CA ASP A 187 18.14 8.14 -0.99
C ASP A 187 17.34 8.65 0.22
N ASP A 188 16.90 9.91 0.17
CA ASP A 188 16.00 10.57 1.10
C ASP A 188 14.71 11.04 0.40
N GLY A 189 14.35 10.37 -0.70
CA GLY A 189 13.29 10.80 -1.59
C GLY A 189 11.92 10.82 -0.93
N LEU A 190 11.64 9.87 -0.04
CA LEU A 190 10.31 9.61 0.49
C LEU A 190 10.28 9.58 2.01
N THR A 191 9.13 9.93 2.56
CA THR A 191 8.75 9.64 3.94
C THR A 191 7.38 9.00 3.93
N VAL A 192 7.21 7.93 4.70
CA VAL A 192 5.93 7.24 4.82
C VAL A 192 5.51 7.24 6.28
N LEU A 193 4.24 7.59 6.51
CA LEU A 193 3.59 7.45 7.79
C LEU A 193 2.84 6.13 7.83
N GLY A 194 3.14 5.27 8.81
CA GLY A 194 2.45 4.01 9.05
C GLY A 194 1.43 4.14 10.19
N TYR A 195 0.16 3.84 9.92
CA TYR A 195 -0.90 3.78 10.92
C TYR A 195 -1.47 2.37 11.00
N LEU A 196 -1.31 1.73 12.16
CA LEU A 196 -1.85 0.41 12.45
C LEU A 196 -3.31 0.53 12.91
N TYR A 197 -4.16 -0.38 12.44
CA TYR A 197 -5.59 -0.43 12.79
C TYR A 197 -5.94 -1.77 13.44
N GLN A 198 -6.61 -1.69 14.60
CA GLN A 198 -7.15 -2.83 15.31
C GLN A 198 -8.68 -2.87 15.17
N ALA A 199 -9.21 -4.01 14.75
CA ALA A 199 -10.64 -4.25 14.70
C ALA A 199 -11.24 -4.29 16.11
N THR A 200 -12.40 -3.64 16.26
CA THR A 200 -13.18 -3.55 17.50
C THR A 200 -14.68 -3.66 17.17
N ASP A 201 -15.55 -3.61 18.19
CA ASP A 201 -17.00 -3.58 17.95
C ASP A 201 -17.53 -2.19 17.54
N GLU A 202 -16.76 -1.12 17.79
CA GLU A 202 -17.23 0.26 17.59
C GLU A 202 -16.84 0.77 16.20
N PRO A 203 -17.79 1.35 15.43
CA PRO A 203 -17.49 1.92 14.13
C PRO A 203 -16.56 3.12 14.26
N ASN A 204 -15.64 3.26 13.31
CA ASN A 204 -14.81 4.43 13.15
C ASN A 204 -15.47 5.42 12.16
N PRO A 205 -15.96 6.58 12.63
CA PRO A 205 -16.62 7.58 11.76
C PRO A 205 -15.71 8.17 10.67
N ILE A 206 -14.39 8.04 10.82
CA ILE A 206 -13.44 8.46 9.78
C ILE A 206 -13.60 7.61 8.51
N PHE A 207 -13.90 6.32 8.67
CA PHE A 207 -13.96 5.35 7.57
C PHE A 207 -15.33 5.24 6.92
N GLU A 208 -16.39 5.76 7.54
CA GLU A 208 -17.76 5.66 7.02
C GLU A 208 -17.88 6.09 5.55
N SER A 209 -17.33 7.26 5.19
CA SER A 209 -17.40 7.74 3.81
C SER A 209 -16.62 6.86 2.83
N ILE A 210 -15.53 6.25 3.29
CA ILE A 210 -14.68 5.39 2.46
C ILE A 210 -15.42 4.07 2.22
N VAL A 211 -15.81 3.39 3.30
CA VAL A 211 -16.48 2.08 3.28
C VAL A 211 -17.77 2.12 2.46
N GLN A 212 -18.57 3.19 2.59
CA GLN A 212 -19.82 3.34 1.80
C GLN A 212 -19.58 3.45 0.29
N GLN A 213 -18.41 3.92 -0.15
CA GLN A 213 -18.06 4.12 -1.56
C GLN A 213 -17.15 3.01 -2.12
N ILE A 214 -16.63 2.08 -1.29
CA ILE A 214 -15.86 0.91 -1.77
C ILE A 214 -16.65 0.07 -2.80
N PRO A 215 -17.96 -0.18 -2.63
CA PRO A 215 -18.74 -0.93 -3.63
C PRO A 215 -18.72 -0.33 -5.03
N ASP A 216 -18.49 0.97 -5.17
CA ASP A 216 -18.41 1.66 -6.45
C ASP A 216 -17.09 1.44 -7.19
N ILE A 217 -16.07 0.88 -6.51
CA ILE A 217 -14.74 0.60 -7.07
C ILE A 217 -14.31 -0.86 -6.98
N ILE A 218 -15.26 -1.80 -6.92
CA ILE A 218 -14.95 -3.24 -6.85
C ILE A 218 -14.12 -3.71 -8.06
N ALA A 219 -14.37 -3.13 -9.23
CA ALA A 219 -13.61 -3.47 -10.44
C ALA A 219 -12.17 -2.92 -10.36
N VAL A 220 -11.19 -3.73 -10.74
CA VAL A 220 -9.80 -3.27 -10.89
C VAL A 220 -9.75 -2.11 -11.89
N ASP A 221 -8.91 -1.12 -11.58
CA ASP A 221 -8.70 0.15 -12.29
C ASP A 221 -9.90 1.11 -12.29
N SER A 222 -10.97 0.77 -11.56
CA SER A 222 -12.07 1.71 -11.34
C SER A 222 -11.71 2.74 -10.27
N ASN A 223 -12.27 3.93 -10.42
CA ASN A 223 -12.07 5.05 -9.52
C ASN A 223 -13.37 5.82 -9.30
N ILE A 224 -13.42 6.51 -8.16
CA ILE A 224 -14.51 7.41 -7.79
C ILE A 224 -13.94 8.65 -7.10
N THR A 225 -14.59 9.80 -7.29
CA THR A 225 -14.31 10.99 -6.46
C THR A 225 -14.98 10.83 -5.11
N ILE A 226 -14.22 10.91 -4.04
CA ILE A 226 -14.72 10.78 -2.67
C ILE A 226 -15.60 11.99 -2.36
N SER A 227 -16.84 11.74 -1.93
CA SER A 227 -17.80 12.79 -1.56
C SER A 227 -17.37 13.67 -0.38
N ASP A 228 -16.61 13.13 0.58
CA ASP A 228 -16.05 13.87 1.72
C ASP A 228 -14.72 14.55 1.37
N ASN A 229 -14.76 15.87 1.15
CA ASN A 229 -13.55 16.66 0.89
C ASN A 229 -12.64 16.84 2.12
N ASN A 230 -13.02 16.32 3.30
CA ASN A 230 -12.16 16.31 4.48
C ASN A 230 -11.48 14.95 4.71
N VAL A 231 -11.60 14.00 3.77
CA VAL A 231 -11.03 12.65 3.93
C VAL A 231 -9.53 12.68 4.24
N LEU A 232 -8.76 13.55 3.57
CA LEU A 232 -7.32 13.67 3.84
C LEU A 232 -7.04 14.25 5.23
N LYS A 233 -7.85 15.20 5.71
CA LYS A 233 -7.72 15.70 7.08
C LYS A 233 -7.80 14.55 8.10
N LYS A 234 -8.76 13.65 7.88
CA LYS A 234 -9.06 12.55 8.79
C LYS A 234 -8.04 11.40 8.70
N LEU A 235 -7.47 11.12 7.53
CA LEU A 235 -6.56 9.98 7.32
C LEU A 235 -5.08 10.34 7.41
N VAL A 236 -4.69 11.56 7.05
CA VAL A 236 -3.27 11.98 7.10
C VAL A 236 -2.80 12.24 8.52
N ALA A 237 -3.71 12.64 9.42
CA ALA A 237 -3.41 12.86 10.83
C ALA A 237 -4.63 12.51 11.71
N PRO A 238 -5.02 11.23 11.80
CA PRO A 238 -6.23 10.80 12.52
C PRO A 238 -6.21 11.16 14.01
N ASP A 239 -5.02 11.16 14.62
CA ASP A 239 -4.80 11.57 16.02
C ASP A 239 -3.52 12.43 16.12
N ILE A 240 -3.63 13.70 15.73
CA ILE A 240 -2.50 14.65 15.75
C ILE A 240 -1.89 14.82 17.16
N ALA A 241 -2.69 14.61 18.20
CA ALA A 241 -2.25 14.75 19.58
C ALA A 241 -1.28 13.62 20.00
N SER A 242 -1.43 12.42 19.43
CA SER A 242 -0.52 11.30 19.67
C SER A 242 0.58 11.16 18.63
N ALA A 243 0.56 11.97 17.56
CA ALA A 243 1.52 11.94 16.45
C ALA A 243 2.98 12.32 16.84
N GLN A 244 3.28 12.51 18.12
CA GLN A 244 4.65 12.71 18.62
C GLN A 244 5.28 11.43 19.18
N ASN A 245 4.51 10.34 19.28
CA ASN A 245 5.00 9.03 19.71
C ASN A 245 4.98 8.07 18.52
N TYR A 246 6.15 7.81 17.96
CA TYR A 246 6.34 6.97 16.79
C TYR A 246 7.67 6.21 16.87
N PHE A 247 7.72 5.09 16.18
CA PHE A 247 8.98 4.48 15.76
C PHE A 247 9.43 5.10 14.45
N THR A 248 10.74 5.06 14.18
CA THR A 248 11.25 5.57 12.91
C THR A 248 12.50 4.82 12.49
N TYR A 249 12.60 4.52 11.21
CA TYR A 249 13.73 3.82 10.62
C TYR A 249 13.89 4.17 9.14
N ARG A 250 15.09 3.94 8.59
CA ARG A 250 15.31 4.01 7.13
C ARG A 250 15.02 2.64 6.53
N GLY A 251 14.15 2.60 5.55
CA GLY A 251 13.69 1.37 4.91
C GLY A 251 13.44 1.55 3.42
N SER A 252 12.52 0.74 2.88
CA SER A 252 12.21 0.73 1.45
C SER A 252 10.73 0.95 1.16
N LEU A 253 10.40 1.08 -0.13
CA LEU A 253 9.06 0.73 -0.59
C LEU A 253 8.79 -0.77 -0.32
N THR A 254 7.57 -1.12 0.07
CA THR A 254 7.15 -2.51 0.35
C THR A 254 6.69 -3.27 -0.90
N THR A 255 6.69 -2.60 -2.05
CA THR A 255 6.37 -3.17 -3.36
C THR A 255 7.46 -2.83 -4.38
N PRO A 256 7.60 -3.58 -5.49
CA PRO A 256 8.57 -3.27 -6.52
C PRO A 256 8.47 -1.83 -7.02
N PRO A 257 9.61 -1.12 -7.22
CA PRO A 257 10.97 -1.65 -7.23
C PRO A 257 11.68 -1.71 -5.86
N CYS A 258 10.98 -1.67 -4.74
CA CYS A 258 11.53 -1.83 -3.38
C CYS A 258 12.73 -0.90 -3.08
N LEU A 259 12.62 0.35 -3.50
CA LEU A 259 13.69 1.34 -3.38
C LEU A 259 13.95 1.67 -1.91
N GLU A 260 15.21 1.52 -1.46
CA GLU A 260 15.68 1.84 -0.10
C GLU A 260 15.88 3.35 0.10
N ILE A 261 14.79 4.10 -0.01
CA ILE A 261 14.77 5.57 -0.06
C ILE A 261 13.78 6.20 0.93
N VAL A 262 13.22 5.39 1.82
CA VAL A 262 12.09 5.76 2.66
C VAL A 262 12.54 6.01 4.09
N GLN A 263 12.19 7.16 4.65
CA GLN A 263 12.13 7.36 6.09
C GLN A 263 10.74 6.96 6.59
N TRP A 264 10.65 5.89 7.37
CA TRP A 264 9.40 5.43 7.98
C TRP A 264 9.13 6.14 9.30
N ILE A 265 7.86 6.42 9.57
CA ILE A 265 7.36 6.98 10.83
C ILE A 265 6.09 6.19 11.19
N ASP A 266 6.22 5.25 12.12
CA ASP A 266 5.14 4.33 12.46
C ASP A 266 4.57 4.70 13.82
N PHE A 267 3.29 5.06 13.84
CA PHE A 267 2.66 5.54 15.06
C PHE A 267 2.39 4.40 16.04
N VAL A 268 2.85 4.57 17.27
CA VAL A 268 2.79 3.53 18.31
C VAL A 268 1.34 3.16 18.68
N LYS A 269 0.46 4.17 18.70
CA LYS A 269 -0.93 3.99 19.13
C LYS A 269 -1.77 3.51 17.94
N PRO A 270 -2.29 2.28 17.97
CA PRO A 270 -3.18 1.81 16.91
C PRO A 270 -4.46 2.65 16.90
N GLN A 271 -4.98 2.86 15.70
CA GLN A 271 -6.33 3.35 15.47
C GLN A 271 -7.31 2.18 15.53
N HIS A 272 -8.60 2.47 15.66
CA HIS A 272 -9.63 1.44 15.67
C HIS A 272 -10.44 1.47 14.38
N ILE A 273 -10.93 0.32 13.96
CA ILE A 273 -11.94 0.14 12.91
C ILE A 273 -12.94 -0.90 13.42
N SER A 274 -14.21 -0.89 13.00
CA SER A 274 -15.11 -1.96 13.45
C SER A 274 -14.87 -3.25 12.66
N HIS A 275 -15.29 -4.39 13.20
CA HIS A 275 -15.33 -5.67 12.47
C HIS A 275 -16.20 -5.63 11.19
N GLU A 276 -17.17 -4.71 11.11
CA GLU A 276 -18.04 -4.55 9.95
C GLU A 276 -17.42 -3.68 8.84
N GLN A 277 -16.55 -2.74 9.22
CA GLN A 277 -15.88 -1.79 8.32
C GLN A 277 -14.61 -2.38 7.72
#